data_AF-A0A409WMN1-F1
#
_entry.id   AF-A0A409WMN1-F1
#
_cell.length_a   1.000
_cell.length_b   1.000
_cell.length_c   1.000
_cell.angle_alpha   90.00
_cell.angle_beta   90.00
_cell.angle_gamma   90.00
#
_symmetry.space_group_name_H-M   'P 1'
#
loop_
_entity.id
_entity.type
_entity.pdbx_description
1 polymer ?
#
loop_
_entity_poly.entity_id
_entity_poly.type
_entity_poly.pdbx_seq_one_letter_code
_entity_poly.pdbx_strand_id
1 'polypeptide(L)'
;MLSTTLLCIIPIIAMLYIPALLLNVALWWTRLLGYKVTIKRAAFLQLGGVEIKSKALEAGIGKICLKFHRPRFTAPYFLSISAVDLECKESYAHTSIERCTIRLLLFPIQLGFSAGPWIETHFDEFRVHVYGSKNTPEWLGKMRDNIVHAILAGETIRLNSLKTKLYLSKSMDVQTSETPGDGTLSKKQEYVDGHDDTVVHDSTDAKTDKQERDDVRVRGSASQWHIFNPKNRRIYSFDSVETELRRSWLESRGSLVLITEECRWTKVAWDHGSVWASTCSKTGPSISIW
;
A
#
# COMPACT_ATOMS: atom_id res chain seq x y z
N MET A 1 -55.27 24.64 14.36
CA MET A 1 -53.98 24.98 13.72
C MET A 1 -52.78 24.14 14.22
N LEU A 2 -52.95 23.12 15.07
CA LEU A 2 -51.83 22.29 15.57
C LEU A 2 -51.48 21.05 14.71
N SER A 3 -52.25 20.75 13.65
CA SER A 3 -52.11 19.50 12.90
C SER A 3 -51.01 19.51 11.83
N THR A 4 -50.67 20.66 11.26
CA THR A 4 -49.67 20.76 10.17
C THR A 4 -48.23 20.73 10.66
N THR A 5 -47.95 21.26 11.85
CA THR A 5 -46.60 21.24 12.45
C THR A 5 -46.20 19.83 12.91
N LEU A 6 -47.13 19.04 13.45
CA LEU A 6 -46.90 17.64 13.82
C LEU A 6 -46.53 16.76 12.62
N LEU A 7 -47.16 16.99 11.45
CA LEU A 7 -46.89 16.20 10.25
C LEU A 7 -45.46 16.42 9.71
N CYS A 8 -44.87 17.60 9.92
CA CYS A 8 -43.49 17.90 9.53
C CYS A 8 -42.44 17.32 10.48
N ILE A 9 -42.79 17.03 11.74
CA ILE A 9 -41.85 16.52 12.75
C ILE A 9 -41.64 15.00 12.60
N ILE A 10 -42.68 14.25 12.24
CA ILE A 10 -42.63 12.79 12.06
C ILE A 10 -41.50 12.33 11.10
N PRO A 11 -41.32 12.90 9.88
CA PRO A 11 -40.26 12.46 8.98
C PRO A 11 -38.85 12.79 9.52
N ILE A 12 -38.70 13.86 10.30
CA ILE A 12 -37.43 14.22 10.93
C ILE A 12 -37.07 13.21 12.01
N ILE A 13 -38.03 12.83 12.86
CA ILE A 13 -37.85 11.79 13.87
C ILE A 13 -37.54 10.44 13.20
N ALA A 14 -38.27 10.08 12.14
CA ALA A 14 -38.04 8.84 11.39
C ALA A 14 -36.63 8.82 10.76
N MET A 15 -36.18 9.93 10.16
CA MET A 15 -34.83 10.07 9.61
C MET A 15 -33.72 9.91 10.65
N LEU A 16 -33.96 10.25 11.91
CA LEU A 16 -33.00 10.05 13.00
C LEU A 16 -33.06 8.63 13.59
N TYR A 17 -34.27 8.06 13.69
CA TYR A 17 -34.46 6.75 14.32
C TYR A 17 -34.03 5.58 13.42
N ILE A 18 -34.28 5.66 12.11
CA ILE A 18 -33.93 4.59 11.16
C ILE A 18 -32.42 4.29 11.15
N PRO A 19 -31.49 5.28 11.05
CA PRO A 19 -30.05 5.01 11.11
C PRO A 19 -29.62 4.42 12.44
N ALA A 20 -30.21 4.88 13.56
CA ALA A 20 -29.92 4.32 14.88
C ALA A 20 -30.38 2.87 14.99
N LEU A 21 -31.56 2.53 14.46
CA LEU A 21 -32.06 1.15 14.40
C LEU A 21 -31.14 0.28 13.53
N LEU A 22 -30.78 0.75 12.34
CA LEU A 22 -29.88 0.03 11.43
C LEU A 22 -28.50 -0.20 12.04
N LEU A 23 -27.95 0.78 12.75
CA LEU A 23 -26.69 0.64 13.48
C LEU A 23 -26.80 -0.42 14.59
N ASN A 24 -27.90 -0.42 15.35
CA ASN A 24 -28.14 -1.43 16.38
C ASN A 24 -28.29 -2.83 15.80
N VAL A 25 -29.03 -2.98 14.69
CA VAL A 25 -29.19 -4.26 13.98
C VAL A 25 -27.84 -4.74 13.44
N ALA A 26 -27.03 -3.84 12.86
CA ALA A 26 -25.69 -4.17 12.37
C ALA A 26 -24.76 -4.61 13.51
N LEU A 27 -24.75 -3.88 14.63
CA LEU A 27 -23.96 -4.26 15.82
C LEU A 27 -24.41 -5.60 16.39
N TRP A 28 -25.71 -5.87 16.44
CA TRP A 28 -26.24 -7.16 16.86
C TRP A 28 -25.78 -8.30 15.93
N TRP A 29 -25.85 -8.09 14.61
CA TRP A 29 -25.34 -9.03 13.62
C TRP A 29 -23.84 -9.31 13.75
N THR A 30 -23.02 -8.27 13.97
CA THR A 30 -21.57 -8.46 14.17
C THR A 30 -21.24 -9.30 15.40
N ARG A 31 -22.03 -9.17 16.48
CA ARG A 31 -21.89 -10.01 17.68
C ARG A 31 -22.28 -11.45 17.40
N LEU A 32 -23.34 -11.67 16.62
CA LEU A 32 -23.78 -13.01 16.23
C LEU A 32 -22.74 -13.75 15.39
N LEU A 33 -21.97 -13.01 14.59
CA LEU A 33 -20.82 -13.53 13.83
C LEU A 33 -19.55 -13.72 14.68
N GLY A 34 -19.58 -13.46 15.98
CA GLY A 34 -18.45 -13.64 16.89
C GLY A 34 -17.42 -12.51 16.89
N TYR A 35 -17.73 -11.36 16.29
CA TYR A 35 -16.87 -10.17 16.34
C TYR A 35 -17.17 -9.36 17.60
N LYS A 36 -16.13 -8.97 18.33
CA LYS A 36 -16.22 -8.03 19.45
C LYS A 36 -15.88 -6.64 18.95
N VAL A 37 -16.90 -5.81 18.76
CA VAL A 37 -16.76 -4.40 18.38
C VAL A 37 -16.77 -3.53 19.63
N THR A 38 -15.72 -2.73 19.82
CA THR A 38 -15.58 -1.77 20.92
C THR A 38 -15.43 -0.38 20.33
N ILE A 39 -16.26 0.56 20.77
CA ILE A 39 -16.21 1.97 20.33
C ILE A 39 -15.87 2.80 21.56
N LYS A 40 -14.69 3.44 21.57
CA LYS A 40 -14.23 4.22 22.73
C LYS A 40 -14.88 5.60 22.81
N ARG A 41 -15.09 6.25 21.67
CA ARG A 41 -15.65 7.61 21.59
C ARG A 41 -16.65 7.69 20.44
N ALA A 42 -17.83 8.22 20.71
CA ALA A 42 -18.83 8.53 19.70
C ALA A 42 -19.26 9.99 19.86
N ALA A 43 -19.17 10.74 18.77
CA ALA A 43 -19.65 12.11 18.65
C ALA A 43 -20.48 12.24 17.36
N PHE A 44 -21.24 13.33 17.25
CA PHE A 44 -21.99 13.60 16.01
C PHE A 44 -21.02 13.67 14.82
N LEU A 45 -21.17 12.74 13.87
CA LEU A 45 -20.34 12.56 12.66
C LEU A 45 -18.88 12.14 12.87
N GLN A 46 -18.50 11.79 14.10
CA GLN A 46 -17.15 11.33 14.41
C GLN A 46 -17.19 10.11 15.32
N LEU A 47 -16.48 9.05 14.94
CA LEU A 47 -16.27 7.87 15.78
C LEU A 47 -14.76 7.76 16.06
N GLY A 48 -14.39 7.42 17.28
CA GLY A 48 -12.99 7.32 17.68
C GLY A 48 -12.72 6.02 18.46
N GLY A 49 -11.56 5.43 18.17
CA GLY A 49 -11.10 4.20 18.80
C GLY A 49 -12.07 3.04 18.57
N VAL A 50 -12.37 2.76 17.30
CA VAL A 50 -13.16 1.58 16.92
C VAL A 50 -12.21 0.40 16.83
N GLU A 51 -12.42 -0.60 17.68
CA GLU A 51 -11.64 -1.84 17.69
C GLU A 51 -12.55 -3.01 17.39
N ILE A 52 -12.17 -3.84 16.42
CA ILE A 52 -12.87 -5.05 16.01
C ILE A 52 -11.94 -6.22 16.27
N LYS A 53 -12.30 -7.09 17.22
CA LYS A 53 -11.51 -8.29 17.54
C LYS A 53 -12.29 -9.56 17.23
N SER A 54 -11.61 -10.51 16.61
CA SER A 54 -12.02 -11.87 16.29
C SER A 54 -10.85 -12.80 16.62
N LYS A 55 -11.08 -14.12 16.65
CA LYS A 55 -10.00 -15.12 16.85
C LYS A 55 -8.89 -15.02 15.81
N ALA A 56 -9.20 -14.57 14.60
CA ALA A 56 -8.26 -14.53 13.46
C ALA A 56 -7.89 -13.11 13.01
N LEU A 57 -8.61 -12.09 13.49
CA LEU A 57 -8.54 -10.72 12.98
C LEU A 57 -8.60 -9.73 14.14
N GLU A 58 -7.62 -8.85 14.22
CA GLU A 58 -7.63 -7.67 15.08
C GLU A 58 -7.51 -6.41 14.21
N ALA A 59 -8.62 -5.69 14.06
CA ALA A 59 -8.65 -4.44 13.31
C ALA A 59 -8.93 -3.26 14.26
N GLY A 60 -8.19 -2.18 14.09
CA GLY A 60 -8.33 -0.93 14.82
C GLY A 60 -8.52 0.23 13.85
N ILE A 61 -9.37 1.19 14.21
CA ILE A 61 -9.53 2.45 13.51
C ILE A 61 -9.45 3.57 14.57
N GLY A 62 -8.41 4.39 14.48
CA GLY A 62 -8.18 5.48 15.41
C GLY A 62 -9.31 6.52 15.38
N LYS A 63 -9.66 7.01 14.18
CA LYS A 63 -10.73 8.01 14.02
C LYS A 63 -11.43 7.90 12.68
N ILE A 64 -12.76 7.92 12.69
CA ILE A 64 -13.62 8.05 11.51
C ILE A 64 -14.29 9.42 11.56
N CYS A 65 -14.22 10.18 10.49
CA CYS A 65 -14.87 11.48 10.34
C CYS A 65 -15.71 11.49 9.07
N LEU A 66 -16.98 11.86 9.23
CA LEU A 66 -17.90 12.11 8.14
C LEU A 66 -18.02 13.61 7.94
N LYS A 67 -17.80 14.09 6.72
CA LYS A 67 -18.03 15.49 6.34
C LYS A 67 -18.99 15.53 5.16
N PHE A 68 -20.13 16.16 5.36
CA PHE A 68 -21.06 16.48 4.30
C PHE A 68 -20.62 17.75 3.61
N HIS A 69 -20.64 17.74 2.29
CA HIS A 69 -20.28 18.87 1.45
C HIS A 69 -21.49 19.25 0.61
N ARG A 70 -21.63 20.55 0.33
CA ARG A 70 -22.53 21.02 -0.72
C ARG A 70 -21.82 20.76 -2.06
N PRO A 71 -22.38 19.94 -2.98
CA PRO A 71 -21.76 19.68 -4.27
C PRO A 71 -21.48 20.98 -5.02
N ARG A 72 -20.27 21.11 -5.58
CA ARG A 72 -19.85 22.24 -6.44
C ARG A 72 -19.39 21.70 -7.78
N PHE A 73 -19.43 22.53 -8.82
CA PHE A 73 -18.88 22.15 -10.13
C PHE A 73 -17.38 21.80 -10.08
N THR A 74 -16.60 22.40 -9.18
CA THR A 74 -15.18 22.06 -9.01
C THR A 74 -14.94 20.86 -8.09
N ALA A 75 -15.96 20.42 -7.35
CA ALA A 75 -15.88 19.40 -6.32
C ALA A 75 -17.26 18.70 -6.21
N PRO A 76 -17.60 17.78 -7.14
CA PRO A 76 -18.93 17.19 -7.25
C PRO A 76 -19.20 16.07 -6.23
N TYR A 77 -18.57 16.14 -5.05
CA TYR A 77 -18.79 15.18 -3.97
C TYR A 77 -19.72 15.78 -2.91
N PHE A 78 -20.60 14.94 -2.37
CA PHE A 78 -21.56 15.33 -1.32
C PHE A 78 -21.17 14.79 0.05
N LEU A 79 -20.39 13.72 0.09
CA LEU A 79 -19.93 13.08 1.32
C LEU A 79 -18.46 12.70 1.19
N SER A 80 -17.67 13.05 2.20
CA SER A 80 -16.33 12.52 2.39
C SER A 80 -16.24 11.79 3.72
N ILE A 81 -15.79 10.54 3.67
CA ILE A 81 -15.53 9.68 4.80
C ILE A 81 -14.02 9.58 4.94
N SER A 82 -13.45 10.07 6.03
CA SER A 82 -12.02 9.90 6.32
C SER A 82 -11.83 9.02 7.54
N ALA A 83 -11.09 7.94 7.40
CA ALA A 83 -10.62 7.12 8.50
C ALA A 83 -9.12 7.36 8.69
N VAL A 84 -8.67 7.46 9.94
CA VAL A 84 -7.28 7.72 10.35
C VAL A 84 -6.83 6.62 11.28
N ASP A 85 -5.57 6.23 11.16
CA ASP A 85 -4.90 5.15 11.89
C ASP A 85 -5.68 3.83 11.77
N LEU A 86 -5.83 3.33 10.54
CA LEU A 86 -6.39 2.00 10.32
C LEU A 86 -5.27 0.97 10.45
N GLU A 87 -5.40 0.07 11.42
CA GLU A 87 -4.54 -1.09 11.57
C GLU A 87 -5.36 -2.36 11.43
N CYS A 88 -4.84 -3.34 10.70
CA CYS A 88 -5.45 -4.64 10.53
C CYS A 88 -4.37 -5.71 10.70
N LYS A 89 -4.46 -6.45 11.79
CA LYS A 89 -3.56 -7.55 12.15
C LYS A 89 -4.29 -8.86 11.92
N GLU A 90 -3.79 -9.61 10.96
CA GLU A 90 -4.20 -10.98 10.65
C GLU A 90 -3.04 -11.92 11.01
N SER A 91 -3.31 -13.22 11.08
CA SER A 91 -2.27 -14.21 11.40
C SER A 91 -1.15 -14.27 10.36
N TYR A 92 -1.39 -13.82 9.13
CA TYR A 92 -0.45 -13.88 8.02
C TYR A 92 0.07 -12.53 7.54
N ALA A 93 -0.62 -11.43 7.86
CA ALA A 93 -0.23 -10.11 7.42
C ALA A 93 -0.65 -9.03 8.42
N HIS A 94 0.11 -7.94 8.44
CA HIS A 94 -0.23 -6.71 9.10
C HIS A 94 -0.39 -5.61 8.06
N THR A 95 -1.59 -5.07 7.94
CA THR A 95 -1.88 -3.93 7.06
C THR A 95 -2.07 -2.69 7.93
N SER A 96 -1.37 -1.62 7.62
CA SER A 96 -1.60 -0.31 8.23
C SER A 96 -1.87 0.74 7.16
N ILE A 97 -2.76 1.67 7.47
CA ILE A 97 -3.13 2.79 6.62
C ILE A 97 -3.22 4.01 7.52
N GLU A 98 -2.37 5.01 7.28
CA GLU A 98 -2.40 6.24 8.09
C GLU A 98 -3.71 6.98 7.87
N ARG A 99 -4.12 7.16 6.61
CA ARG A 99 -5.38 7.82 6.29
C ARG A 99 -6.05 7.19 5.08
N CYS A 100 -7.33 6.90 5.20
CA CYS A 100 -8.20 6.46 4.11
C CYS A 100 -9.27 7.52 3.90
N THR A 101 -9.33 8.12 2.71
CA THR A 101 -10.34 9.10 2.34
C THR A 101 -11.22 8.54 1.22
N ILE A 102 -12.49 8.33 1.50
CA ILE A 102 -13.50 7.94 0.53
C ILE A 102 -14.36 9.16 0.22
N ARG A 103 -14.45 9.55 -1.05
CA ARG A 103 -15.33 10.62 -1.54
C ARG A 103 -16.43 9.99 -2.38
N LEU A 104 -17.68 10.30 -2.05
CA LEU A 104 -18.84 9.88 -2.82
C LEU A 104 -19.29 11.04 -3.71
N LEU A 105 -19.33 10.78 -5.02
CA LEU A 105 -19.76 11.74 -6.03
C LEU A 105 -21.27 11.66 -6.21
N LEU A 106 -21.92 12.81 -6.38
CA LEU A 106 -23.36 12.90 -6.64
C LEU A 106 -23.60 13.24 -8.12
N PHE A 107 -24.26 12.33 -8.85
CA PHE A 107 -24.66 12.50 -10.25
C PHE A 107 -23.55 13.02 -11.19
N PRO A 108 -22.47 12.24 -11.42
CA PRO A 108 -21.38 12.65 -12.31
C PRO A 108 -21.88 13.07 -13.70
N ILE A 109 -22.91 12.40 -14.21
CA ILE A 109 -23.49 12.64 -15.54
C ILE A 109 -24.18 14.02 -15.64
N GLN A 110 -24.93 14.44 -14.62
CA GLN A 110 -25.70 15.70 -14.67
C GLN A 110 -24.80 16.93 -14.55
N LEU A 111 -23.62 16.78 -13.95
CA LEU A 111 -22.64 17.85 -13.78
C LEU A 111 -21.63 17.94 -14.92
N GLY A 112 -21.85 17.19 -16.02
CA GLY A 112 -20.94 17.19 -17.18
C GLY A 112 -19.63 16.43 -16.96
N PHE A 113 -19.46 15.75 -15.81
CA PHE A 113 -18.34 14.86 -15.54
C PHE A 113 -18.65 13.47 -16.12
N SER A 114 -18.51 13.33 -17.43
CA SER A 114 -18.99 12.14 -18.16
C SER A 114 -18.24 10.84 -17.88
N ALA A 115 -17.21 10.81 -17.02
CA ALA A 115 -16.37 9.62 -16.83
C ALA A 115 -15.83 9.37 -15.41
N GLY A 116 -16.30 10.10 -14.38
CA GLY A 116 -15.80 9.93 -13.01
C GLY A 116 -16.39 8.70 -12.31
N PRO A 117 -15.63 7.97 -11.46
CA PRO A 117 -16.20 6.91 -10.63
C PRO A 117 -17.15 7.50 -9.58
N TRP A 118 -18.20 6.76 -9.20
CA TRP A 118 -19.12 7.18 -8.13
C TRP A 118 -18.45 7.25 -6.75
N ILE A 119 -17.37 6.49 -6.58
CA ILE A 119 -16.62 6.36 -5.35
C ILE A 119 -15.16 6.55 -5.69
N GLU A 120 -14.57 7.59 -5.12
CA GLU A 120 -13.13 7.83 -5.16
C GLU A 120 -12.56 7.43 -3.80
N THR A 121 -11.58 6.52 -3.78
CA THR A 121 -10.91 6.10 -2.54
C THR A 121 -9.43 6.41 -2.64
N HIS A 122 -8.95 7.22 -1.70
CA HIS A 122 -7.56 7.57 -1.52
C HIS A 122 -7.02 6.90 -0.27
N PHE A 123 -5.86 6.26 -0.38
CA PHE A 123 -5.15 5.69 0.76
C PHE A 123 -3.82 6.42 0.89
N ASP A 124 -3.54 6.95 2.06
CA ASP A 124 -2.28 7.60 2.40
C ASP A 124 -1.47 6.63 3.28
N GLU A 125 -0.19 6.48 2.96
CA GLU A 125 0.74 5.55 3.62
C GLU A 125 0.19 4.12 3.81
N PHE A 126 -0.36 3.53 2.75
CA PHE A 126 -0.80 2.14 2.76
C PHE A 126 0.40 1.19 2.84
N ARG A 127 0.56 0.48 3.95
CA ARG A 127 1.63 -0.49 4.20
C ARG A 127 1.03 -1.88 4.43
N VAL A 128 1.60 -2.89 3.80
CA VAL A 128 1.25 -4.30 4.03
C VAL A 128 2.52 -5.07 4.30
N HIS A 129 2.64 -5.57 5.52
CA HIS A 129 3.72 -6.44 5.95
C HIS A 129 3.22 -7.88 5.97
N VAL A 130 3.76 -8.74 5.10
CA VAL A 130 3.39 -10.16 5.02
C VAL A 130 4.45 -10.98 5.73
N TYR A 131 4.07 -11.76 6.75
CA TYR A 131 5.04 -12.51 7.56
C TYR A 131 5.69 -13.68 6.83
N GLY A 132 5.09 -14.17 5.74
CA GLY A 132 5.67 -15.26 4.96
C GLY A 132 5.05 -15.38 3.57
N SER A 133 5.88 -15.73 2.59
CA SER A 133 5.49 -15.84 1.19
C SER A 133 4.34 -16.82 0.94
N LYS A 134 4.28 -17.93 1.69
CA LYS A 134 3.23 -18.95 1.60
C LYS A 134 1.84 -18.44 1.97
N ASN A 135 1.77 -17.41 2.83
CA ASN A 135 0.50 -16.88 3.34
C ASN A 135 0.20 -15.48 2.75
N THR A 136 0.73 -15.19 1.56
CA THR A 136 0.44 -13.93 0.87
C THR A 136 -1.06 -13.87 0.55
N PRO A 137 -1.77 -12.77 0.90
CA PRO A 137 -3.16 -12.59 0.53
C PRO A 137 -3.35 -12.77 -0.99
N GLU A 138 -4.41 -13.44 -1.42
CA GLU A 138 -4.62 -13.78 -2.84
C GLU A 138 -4.60 -12.55 -3.75
N TRP A 139 -5.20 -11.44 -3.31
CA TRP A 139 -5.22 -10.19 -4.06
C TRP A 139 -3.81 -9.59 -4.23
N LEU A 140 -2.96 -9.70 -3.21
CA LEU A 140 -1.58 -9.22 -3.24
C LEU A 140 -0.71 -10.14 -4.07
N GLY A 141 -0.94 -11.45 -3.99
CA GLY A 141 -0.33 -12.45 -4.88
C GLY A 141 -0.65 -12.15 -6.34
N LYS A 142 -1.93 -11.97 -6.69
CA LYS A 142 -2.36 -11.58 -8.04
C LYS A 142 -1.75 -10.24 -8.47
N MET A 143 -1.65 -9.26 -7.57
CA MET A 143 -1.02 -7.97 -7.87
C MET A 143 0.46 -8.16 -8.20
N ARG A 144 1.21 -8.88 -7.35
CA ARG A 144 2.61 -9.24 -7.56
C ARG A 144 2.79 -9.97 -8.88
N ASP A 145 2.00 -11.02 -9.13
CA ASP A 145 2.10 -11.83 -10.35
C ASP A 145 1.79 -11.00 -11.60
N ASN A 146 0.85 -10.06 -11.52
CA ASN A 146 0.57 -9.13 -12.62
C ASN A 146 1.71 -8.16 -12.89
N ILE A 147 2.38 -7.65 -11.84
CA ILE A 147 3.53 -6.75 -11.96
C ILE A 147 4.73 -7.51 -12.51
N VAL A 148 5.04 -8.68 -11.95
CA VAL A 148 6.13 -9.55 -12.43
C VAL A 148 5.88 -9.96 -13.88
N HIS A 149 4.65 -10.34 -14.23
CA HIS A 149 4.30 -10.64 -15.62
C HIS A 149 4.42 -9.40 -16.51
N ALA A 150 4.04 -8.21 -16.04
CA ALA A 150 4.23 -6.98 -16.81
C ALA A 150 5.74 -6.72 -17.03
N ILE A 151 6.58 -6.90 -16.02
CA ILE A 151 8.02 -6.71 -16.13
C ILE A 151 8.66 -7.73 -17.09
N LEU A 152 8.27 -9.01 -17.02
CA LEU A 152 8.90 -10.09 -17.78
C LEU A 152 8.38 -10.23 -19.21
N ALA A 153 7.08 -10.00 -19.42
CA ALA A 153 6.39 -10.28 -20.68
C ALA A 153 5.58 -9.08 -21.20
N GLY A 154 5.57 -7.96 -20.48
CA GLY A 154 4.90 -6.75 -20.92
C GLY A 154 5.70 -6.01 -21.97
N GLU A 155 4.99 -5.25 -22.79
CA GLU A 155 5.58 -4.38 -23.79
C GLU A 155 5.95 -3.07 -23.11
N THR A 156 7.24 -2.72 -23.14
CA THR A 156 7.69 -1.43 -22.63
C THR A 156 7.30 -0.34 -23.62
N ILE A 157 6.35 0.52 -23.23
CA ILE A 157 5.90 1.65 -24.05
C ILE A 157 6.90 2.81 -23.93
N ARG A 158 7.36 3.08 -22.70
CA ARG A 158 8.28 4.17 -22.39
C ARG A 158 9.18 3.76 -21.24
N LEU A 159 10.46 4.09 -21.35
CA LEU A 159 11.45 3.92 -20.30
C LEU A 159 12.49 5.03 -20.47
N ASN A 160 12.62 5.92 -19.48
CA ASN A 160 13.54 7.06 -19.62
C ASN A 160 14.97 6.68 -19.23
N SER A 161 15.15 6.05 -18.08
CA SER A 161 16.45 5.60 -17.61
C SER A 161 16.33 4.23 -16.98
N LEU A 162 17.30 3.37 -17.24
CA LEU A 162 17.47 2.08 -16.57
C LEU A 162 18.91 1.99 -16.09
N LYS A 163 19.11 1.71 -14.81
CA LYS A 163 20.42 1.52 -14.19
C LYS A 163 20.41 0.16 -13.50
N THR A 164 21.46 -0.62 -13.70
CA THR A 164 21.62 -1.91 -13.03
C THR A 164 23.00 -1.96 -12.40
N LYS A 165 23.08 -2.42 -11.15
CA LYS A 165 24.32 -2.59 -10.40
C LYS A 165 24.35 -4.01 -9.83
N LEU A 166 25.46 -4.70 -10.06
CA LEU A 166 25.74 -6.01 -9.47
C LEU A 166 26.72 -5.81 -8.33
N TYR A 167 26.36 -6.29 -7.15
CA TYR A 167 27.22 -6.35 -5.98
C TYR A 167 27.52 -7.81 -5.69
N LEU A 168 28.78 -8.17 -5.80
CA LEU A 168 29.31 -9.46 -5.39
C LEU A 168 30.00 -9.22 -4.06
N SER A 169 29.42 -9.71 -2.97
CA SER A 169 30.17 -9.78 -1.70
C SER A 169 31.32 -10.76 -1.88
N LYS A 170 32.49 -10.38 -1.38
CA LYS A 170 33.71 -11.16 -1.51
C LYS A 170 33.63 -12.28 -0.47
N SER A 171 33.68 -13.52 -0.92
CA SER A 171 33.89 -14.67 -0.03
C SER A 171 35.30 -14.57 0.55
N MET A 172 35.40 -13.96 1.73
CA MET A 172 36.54 -14.10 2.64
C MET A 172 36.10 -15.18 3.63
N ASP A 173 36.74 -16.34 3.76
CA ASP A 173 38.18 -16.57 3.79
C ASP A 173 38.56 -17.86 3.04
N VAL A 174 39.56 -17.75 2.15
CA VAL A 174 40.61 -18.78 2.15
C VAL A 174 41.29 -18.61 3.50
N GLN A 175 40.92 -19.44 4.47
CA GLN A 175 41.77 -19.65 5.64
C GLN A 175 43.07 -20.24 5.11
N THR A 176 44.01 -19.39 4.69
CA THR A 176 45.42 -19.70 4.82
C THR A 176 45.61 -19.88 6.32
N SER A 177 45.55 -21.13 6.74
CA SER A 177 46.00 -21.57 8.05
C SER A 177 47.45 -21.11 8.18
N GLU A 178 47.64 -19.89 8.69
CA GLU A 178 48.94 -19.40 9.09
C GLU A 178 49.42 -20.35 10.18
N THR A 179 50.39 -21.16 9.78
CA THR A 179 51.21 -21.95 10.69
C THR A 179 51.90 -20.95 11.62
N PRO A 180 51.97 -21.20 12.94
CA PRO A 180 52.48 -20.22 13.90
C PRO A 180 53.96 -19.95 13.65
N GLY A 181 54.25 -18.80 13.06
CA GLY A 181 55.60 -18.32 12.76
C GLY A 181 55.77 -16.91 13.31
N ASP A 182 56.47 -16.85 14.43
CA ASP A 182 56.99 -15.66 15.11
C ASP A 182 57.62 -14.62 14.15
N GLY A 183 57.35 -13.33 14.38
CA GLY A 183 58.21 -12.24 13.89
C GLY A 183 57.60 -11.16 12.99
N THR A 184 57.21 -10.04 13.62
CA THR A 184 57.69 -8.68 13.27
C THR A 184 57.05 -7.86 12.13
N LEU A 185 56.20 -6.92 12.57
CA LEU A 185 56.00 -5.50 12.16
C LEU A 185 55.50 -5.09 10.74
N SER A 186 54.34 -4.43 10.81
CA SER A 186 53.96 -3.17 10.13
C SER A 186 54.01 -3.09 8.61
N LYS A 187 52.82 -3.03 8.00
CA LYS A 187 52.56 -2.07 6.92
C LYS A 187 51.12 -1.57 6.97
N LYS A 188 51.01 -0.30 7.34
CA LYS A 188 49.82 0.55 7.33
C LYS A 188 49.50 0.86 5.87
N GLN A 189 48.37 0.37 5.36
CA GLN A 189 47.91 0.69 4.01
C GLN A 189 46.70 1.62 4.10
N GLU A 190 46.95 2.86 3.70
CA GLU A 190 46.04 4.00 3.63
C GLU A 190 45.09 3.80 2.44
N TYR A 191 43.78 3.71 2.71
CA TYR A 191 42.74 3.59 1.68
C TYR A 191 42.10 4.96 1.46
N VAL A 192 42.06 5.36 0.19
CA VAL A 192 41.64 6.67 -0.29
C VAL A 192 40.11 6.81 -0.20
N ASP A 193 39.72 7.96 0.34
CA ASP A 193 38.35 8.46 0.54
C ASP A 193 37.57 8.56 -0.78
N GLY A 194 36.39 7.94 -0.83
CA GLY A 194 35.56 7.80 -2.02
C GLY A 194 34.09 8.01 -1.67
N HIS A 195 33.69 9.29 -1.67
CA HIS A 195 32.33 9.85 -1.76
C HIS A 195 31.18 8.92 -1.34
N ASP A 196 30.77 9.08 -0.08
CA ASP A 196 29.70 8.33 0.57
C ASP A 196 28.37 9.12 0.51
N ASP A 197 27.50 8.76 -0.45
CA ASP A 197 26.08 9.13 -0.46
C ASP A 197 25.26 8.10 0.36
N THR A 198 25.67 7.83 1.60
CA THR A 198 24.86 7.00 2.50
C THR A 198 23.70 7.79 3.07
N VAL A 199 22.50 7.35 2.69
CA VAL A 199 21.27 7.68 3.41
C VAL A 199 21.40 7.13 4.83
N VAL A 200 21.50 8.03 5.80
CA VAL A 200 21.58 7.73 7.24
C VAL A 200 20.28 7.03 7.66
N HIS A 201 20.31 5.71 7.72
CA HIS A 201 19.33 4.93 8.46
C HIS A 201 19.76 4.85 9.92
N ASP A 202 19.10 5.65 10.75
CA ASP A 202 19.27 5.69 12.20
C ASP A 202 18.74 4.36 12.79
N SER A 203 19.62 3.36 12.92
CA SER A 203 19.31 2.09 13.55
C SER A 203 20.05 1.98 14.87
N THR A 204 19.41 2.47 15.93
CA THR A 204 19.77 2.13 17.31
C THR A 204 19.29 0.69 17.59
N ASP A 205 20.19 -0.11 18.15
CA ASP A 205 19.95 -1.37 18.87
C ASP A 205 19.63 -2.65 18.07
N ALA A 206 20.69 -3.32 17.60
CA ALA A 206 21.01 -4.71 17.96
C ALA A 206 22.34 -5.14 17.31
N LYS A 207 23.34 -5.46 18.13
CA LYS A 207 24.55 -6.20 17.70
C LYS A 207 24.16 -7.65 17.38
N THR A 208 23.47 -7.88 16.28
CA THR A 208 23.40 -9.21 15.66
C THR A 208 24.66 -9.33 14.82
N ASP A 209 25.45 -10.37 15.07
CA ASP A 209 26.67 -10.70 14.32
C ASP A 209 26.50 -10.41 12.83
N LYS A 210 27.23 -9.39 12.35
CA LYS A 210 27.48 -9.17 10.93
C LYS A 210 28.44 -10.26 10.47
N GLN A 211 27.99 -11.51 10.48
CA GLN A 211 28.60 -12.50 9.63
C GLN A 211 28.28 -12.03 8.21
N GLU A 212 29.28 -11.46 7.55
CA GLU A 212 29.21 -11.07 6.15
C GLU A 212 28.78 -12.31 5.36
N ARG A 213 27.49 -12.38 5.06
CA ARG A 213 26.94 -13.49 4.30
C ARG A 213 27.41 -13.33 2.86
N ASP A 214 27.93 -14.42 2.31
CA ASP A 214 28.17 -14.62 0.88
C ASP A 214 26.85 -14.45 0.11
N ASP A 215 26.51 -13.20 -0.17
CA ASP A 215 25.28 -12.77 -0.84
C ASP A 215 25.60 -12.06 -2.16
N VAL A 216 24.93 -12.47 -3.23
CA VAL A 216 24.83 -11.69 -4.47
C VAL A 216 23.69 -10.70 -4.31
N ARG A 217 23.94 -9.44 -4.62
CA ARG A 217 22.88 -8.43 -4.69
C ARG A 217 22.84 -7.83 -6.09
N VAL A 218 21.68 -7.92 -6.75
CA VAL A 218 21.42 -7.26 -8.02
C VAL A 218 20.47 -6.12 -7.73
N ARG A 219 20.93 -4.87 -7.90
CA ARG A 219 20.08 -3.69 -7.83
C ARG A 219 19.73 -3.21 -9.23
N GLY A 220 18.48 -2.87 -9.45
CA GLY A 220 18.00 -2.20 -10.65
C GLY A 220 17.21 -0.96 -10.27
N SER A 221 17.34 0.12 -11.02
CA SER A 221 16.44 1.26 -10.93
C SER A 221 15.98 1.72 -12.31
N ALA A 222 14.71 2.10 -12.42
CA ALA A 222 14.07 2.58 -13.63
C ALA A 222 13.27 3.85 -13.35
N SER A 223 13.24 4.80 -14.30
CA SER A 223 12.43 6.02 -14.19
C SER A 223 11.45 6.17 -15.34
N GLN A 224 10.29 6.76 -15.05
CA GLN A 224 9.17 7.00 -15.96
C GLN A 224 8.83 5.77 -16.81
N TRP A 225 8.71 4.63 -16.15
CA TRP A 225 8.52 3.34 -16.82
C TRP A 225 7.04 3.07 -17.05
N HIS A 226 6.66 2.96 -18.32
CA HIS A 226 5.31 2.59 -18.73
C HIS A 226 5.32 1.20 -19.38
N ILE A 227 4.56 0.28 -18.80
CA ILE A 227 4.50 -1.11 -19.21
C ILE A 227 3.07 -1.46 -19.60
N PHE A 228 2.87 -1.95 -20.81
CA PHE A 228 1.61 -2.56 -21.21
C PHE A 228 1.62 -4.05 -20.86
N ASN A 229 0.65 -4.49 -20.06
CA ASN A 229 0.46 -5.90 -19.78
C ASN A 229 -0.65 -6.46 -20.69
N PRO A 230 -0.30 -7.29 -21.70
CA PRO A 230 -1.27 -7.82 -22.64
C PRO A 230 -2.30 -8.76 -21.98
N LYS A 231 -1.93 -9.43 -20.88
CA LYS A 231 -2.80 -10.40 -20.18
C LYS A 231 -4.05 -9.76 -19.60
N ASN A 232 -3.91 -8.56 -19.02
CA ASN A 232 -5.01 -7.87 -18.34
C ASN A 232 -5.42 -6.56 -19.02
N ARG A 233 -4.75 -6.21 -20.13
CA ARG A 233 -4.97 -4.99 -20.92
C ARG A 233 -4.87 -3.72 -20.07
N ARG A 234 -3.85 -3.66 -19.21
CA ARG A 234 -3.56 -2.50 -18.38
C ARG A 234 -2.21 -1.92 -18.75
N ILE A 235 -2.14 -0.59 -18.74
CA ILE A 235 -0.89 0.15 -18.74
C ILE A 235 -0.55 0.43 -17.29
N TYR A 236 0.58 -0.07 -16.83
CA TYR A 236 1.19 0.30 -15.56
C TYR A 236 2.14 1.47 -15.82
N SER A 237 2.11 2.49 -14.98
CA SER A 237 3.06 3.59 -15.01
C SER A 237 3.69 3.73 -13.64
N PHE A 238 5.01 3.90 -13.64
CA PHE A 238 5.82 4.12 -12.46
C PHE A 238 6.67 5.37 -12.69
N ASP A 239 6.75 6.27 -11.72
CA ASP A 239 7.67 7.41 -11.83
C ASP A 239 9.10 6.97 -11.49
N SER A 240 9.26 6.24 -10.38
CA SER A 240 10.50 5.56 -10.02
C SER A 240 10.23 4.10 -9.63
N VAL A 241 11.11 3.20 -10.03
CA VAL A 241 11.14 1.79 -9.61
C VAL A 241 12.54 1.48 -9.16
N GLU A 242 12.69 0.99 -7.94
CA GLU A 242 13.93 0.43 -7.43
C GLU A 242 13.70 -1.02 -7.04
N THR A 243 14.61 -1.89 -7.43
CA THR A 243 14.53 -3.30 -7.09
C THR A 243 15.88 -3.79 -6.60
N GLU A 244 15.87 -4.63 -5.58
CA GLU A 244 17.05 -5.29 -5.08
C GLU A 244 16.75 -6.78 -4.88
N LEU A 245 17.36 -7.62 -5.71
CA LEU A 245 17.37 -9.06 -5.52
C LEU A 245 18.60 -9.43 -4.70
N ARG A 246 18.40 -9.99 -3.51
CA ARG A 246 19.46 -10.57 -2.67
C ARG A 246 19.36 -12.08 -2.71
N ARG A 247 20.46 -12.78 -2.95
CA ARG A 247 20.51 -14.25 -2.96
C ARG A 247 21.77 -14.72 -2.28
N SER A 248 21.64 -15.66 -1.35
CA SER A 248 22.81 -16.32 -0.76
C SER A 248 23.41 -17.31 -1.76
N TRP A 249 24.74 -17.40 -1.81
CA TRP A 249 25.45 -18.42 -2.60
C TRP A 249 25.31 -19.81 -1.99
N LEU A 250 25.34 -19.88 -0.66
CA LEU A 250 25.35 -21.13 0.10
C LEU A 250 23.94 -21.63 0.36
N GLU A 251 23.03 -20.71 0.73
CA GLU A 251 21.64 -21.06 0.99
C GLU A 251 20.81 -20.86 -0.27
N SER A 252 19.90 -21.79 -0.58
CA SER A 252 18.88 -21.61 -1.62
C SER A 252 17.77 -20.62 -1.20
N ARG A 253 18.16 -19.54 -0.53
CA ARG A 253 17.29 -18.47 -0.04
C ARG A 253 17.62 -17.18 -0.76
N GLY A 254 16.58 -16.42 -1.08
CA GLY A 254 16.70 -15.09 -1.65
C GLY A 254 15.53 -14.21 -1.22
N SER A 255 15.77 -12.92 -1.20
CA SER A 255 14.75 -11.89 -0.99
C SER A 255 14.74 -10.94 -2.18
N LEU A 256 13.55 -10.46 -2.53
CA LEU A 256 13.36 -9.46 -3.56
C LEU A 256 12.68 -8.27 -2.89
N VAL A 257 13.37 -7.13 -2.86
CA VAL A 257 12.81 -5.85 -2.47
C VAL A 257 12.41 -5.11 -3.74
N LEU A 258 11.20 -4.58 -3.76
CA LEU A 258 10.68 -3.77 -4.86
C LEU A 258 10.01 -2.54 -4.27
N ILE A 259 10.57 -1.37 -4.57
CA ILE A 259 10.08 -0.06 -4.17
C ILE A 259 9.62 0.66 -5.42
N THR A 260 8.38 1.13 -5.42
CA THR A 260 7.83 1.86 -6.56
C THR A 260 7.19 3.16 -6.10
N GLU A 261 7.46 4.24 -6.82
CA GLU A 261 6.90 5.57 -6.57
C GLU A 261 5.88 5.94 -7.66
N GLU A 262 4.82 6.65 -7.25
CA GLU A 262 3.71 7.09 -8.10
C GLU A 262 3.11 6.00 -9.00
N CYS A 263 3.02 4.78 -8.48
CA CYS A 263 2.48 3.64 -9.21
C CYS A 263 0.99 3.84 -9.53
N ARG A 264 0.67 3.85 -10.83
CA ARG A 264 -0.70 3.90 -11.35
C ARG A 264 -0.92 2.83 -12.39
N TRP A 265 -2.17 2.41 -12.57
CA TRP A 265 -2.53 1.58 -13.71
C TRP A 265 -3.81 2.08 -14.36
N THR A 266 -3.86 2.02 -15.68
CA THR A 266 -5.05 2.38 -16.48
C THR A 266 -5.48 1.18 -17.30
N LYS A 267 -6.76 0.81 -17.21
CA LYS A 267 -7.32 -0.21 -18.09
C LYS A 267 -7.54 0.41 -19.46
N VAL A 268 -6.95 -0.17 -20.49
CA VAL A 268 -7.15 0.29 -21.86
C VAL A 268 -8.45 -0.32 -22.38
N ALA A 269 -9.39 0.52 -22.77
CA ALA A 269 -10.53 0.08 -23.55
C ALA A 269 -10.02 -0.18 -24.98
N TRP A 270 -9.83 -1.45 -25.33
CA TRP A 270 -9.75 -1.83 -26.73
C TRP A 270 -11.18 -2.03 -27.22
N ASP A 271 -11.73 -0.97 -27.76
CA ASP A 271 -12.90 -1.07 -28.62
C ASP A 271 -12.40 -1.28 -30.05
N HIS A 272 -12.98 -2.26 -30.74
CA HIS A 272 -12.84 -2.42 -32.18
C HIS A 272 -13.56 -1.32 -32.99
N GLY A 273 -13.98 -0.19 -32.38
CA GLY A 273 -14.69 0.86 -33.12
C GLY A 273 -15.40 1.98 -32.34
N SER A 274 -15.20 2.16 -31.03
CA SER A 274 -15.82 3.27 -30.29
C SER A 274 -14.94 3.82 -29.17
N VAL A 275 -14.98 5.13 -28.98
CA VAL A 275 -14.05 5.88 -28.14
C VAL A 275 -14.66 6.04 -26.75
N TRP A 276 -14.26 5.23 -25.76
CA TRP A 276 -14.42 5.56 -24.34
C TRP A 276 -13.28 5.00 -23.50
N ALA A 277 -12.29 5.85 -23.18
CA ALA A 277 -11.24 5.53 -22.21
C ALA A 277 -11.71 5.90 -20.79
N SER A 278 -12.06 4.90 -19.97
CA SER A 278 -12.26 5.11 -18.53
C SER A 278 -10.91 5.10 -17.82
N THR A 279 -10.40 6.27 -17.47
CA THR A 279 -9.17 6.41 -16.67
C THR A 279 -9.51 6.23 -15.20
N CYS A 280 -9.10 5.12 -14.60
CA CYS A 280 -9.19 4.91 -13.17
C CYS A 280 -7.88 5.41 -12.54
N SER A 281 -7.78 6.72 -12.29
CA SER A 281 -6.60 7.29 -11.63
C SER A 281 -6.66 6.97 -10.13
N LYS A 282 -6.05 5.86 -9.73
CA LYS A 282 -5.56 5.70 -8.36
C LYS A 282 -4.23 6.44 -8.28
N THR A 283 -4.22 7.63 -7.71
CA THR A 283 -3.00 8.21 -7.12
C THR A 283 -2.64 7.31 -5.94
N GLY A 284 -1.69 6.40 -6.15
CA GLY A 284 -1.27 5.44 -5.14
C GLY A 284 -0.30 6.08 -4.14
N PRO A 285 -0.37 5.73 -2.85
CA PRO A 285 0.73 5.98 -1.92
C PRO A 285 1.94 5.13 -2.33
N SER A 286 3.14 5.53 -1.91
CA SER A 286 4.33 4.68 -1.99
C SER A 286 4.06 3.34 -1.30
N ILE A 287 4.09 2.25 -2.07
CA ILE A 287 3.98 0.88 -1.53
C ILE A 287 5.42 0.35 -1.40
N SER A 288 5.96 0.39 -0.18
CA SER A 288 7.17 -0.35 0.17
C SER A 288 6.79 -1.80 0.51
N ILE A 289 7.11 -2.75 -0.36
CA ILE A 289 7.01 -4.19 -0.06
C ILE A 289 8.37 -4.63 0.46
N TRP A 290 8.43 -4.97 1.75
CA TRP A 290 9.60 -5.57 2.42
C TRP A 290 9.53 -7.09 2.42
#